data_AF-A0AAV9IHR4-F1
#
_entry.id   AF-A0AAV9IHR4-F1
#
_cell.length_a   1.000
_cell.length_b   1.000
_cell.length_c   1.000
_cell.angle_alpha   90.00
_cell.angle_beta   90.00
_cell.angle_gamma   90.00
#
_symmetry.space_group_name_H-M   'P 1'
#
loop_
_entity.id
_entity.type
_entity.pdbx_description
1 polymer ?
#
loop_
_entity_poly.entity_id
_entity_poly.type
_entity_poly.pdbx_seq_one_letter_code
_entity_poly.pdbx_strand_id
1 'polypeptide(L)'
;MIRRTIALEPFAYRHFDQPDFGGTKISISKQEFVSKINEYYETSWKAAELADNKTSPLVDGYAWFCKHFFVPNFVGASVGVIPITDSNEHLLRTAYEARTPQELPVLTRFFPRVQVSTWIAKYLDIILYHRQQIVKERTQRSEHLPEQASHLFIQYCIFMIFLLGSGMVYCQYQSTR
;
A
#
# COMPACT_ATOMS: atom_id res chain seq x y z
N MET A 1 14.05 -20.26 15.74
CA MET A 1 14.13 -18.93 15.11
C MET A 1 12.74 -18.64 14.54
N ILE A 2 11.99 -17.68 15.10
CA ILE A 2 10.65 -17.34 14.59
C ILE A 2 10.85 -16.62 13.26
N ARG A 3 10.49 -17.27 12.15
CA ARG A 3 10.56 -16.67 10.82
C ARG A 3 9.45 -15.61 10.73
N ARG A 4 9.83 -14.34 10.67
CA ARG A 4 8.87 -13.22 10.64
C ARG A 4 8.51 -12.97 9.17
N THR A 5 7.44 -13.60 8.69
CA THR A 5 7.01 -13.45 7.28
C THR A 5 5.83 -12.49 7.17
N ILE A 6 5.88 -11.61 6.17
CA ILE A 6 4.81 -10.72 5.74
C ILE A 6 4.04 -11.40 4.61
N ALA A 7 2.70 -11.47 4.73
CA ALA A 7 1.82 -11.96 3.67
C ALA A 7 1.16 -10.83 2.89
N LEU A 8 0.58 -11.14 1.73
CA LEU A 8 -0.29 -10.22 0.97
C LEU A 8 -1.75 -10.52 1.26
N GLU A 9 -2.52 -9.50 1.61
CA GLU A 9 -3.96 -9.60 1.84
C GLU A 9 -4.72 -9.45 0.51
N PRO A 10 -5.77 -10.24 0.22
CA PRO A 10 -6.53 -10.16 -1.04
C PRO A 10 -7.10 -8.78 -1.41
N PHE A 11 -7.44 -7.94 -0.44
CA PHE A 11 -7.80 -6.54 -0.67
C PHE A 11 -6.70 -5.76 -1.38
N ALA A 12 -5.43 -6.08 -1.11
CA ALA A 12 -4.29 -5.48 -1.79
C ALA A 12 -4.08 -6.02 -3.21
N TYR A 13 -4.80 -7.06 -3.65
CA TYR A 13 -4.65 -7.61 -5.01
C TYR A 13 -5.05 -6.62 -6.10
N ARG A 14 -5.92 -5.64 -5.79
CA ARG A 14 -6.27 -4.54 -6.70
C ARG A 14 -5.07 -3.74 -7.20
N HIS A 15 -3.97 -3.68 -6.45
CA HIS A 15 -2.72 -3.04 -6.88
C HIS A 15 -2.07 -3.75 -8.09
N PHE A 16 -2.45 -5.01 -8.33
CA PHE A 16 -1.89 -5.88 -9.36
C PHE A 16 -2.91 -6.22 -10.44
N ASP A 17 -4.16 -6.50 -10.04
CA ASP A 17 -5.15 -7.14 -10.91
C ASP A 17 -6.19 -6.18 -11.50
N GLN A 18 -6.29 -4.96 -10.97
CA GLN A 18 -7.32 -3.99 -11.38
C GLN A 18 -6.70 -2.85 -12.18
N PRO A 19 -6.80 -2.85 -13.52
CA PRO A 19 -6.23 -1.80 -14.36
C PRO A 19 -6.85 -0.42 -14.13
N ASP A 20 -8.08 -0.38 -13.62
CA ASP A 20 -8.85 0.83 -13.30
C ASP A 20 -8.62 1.32 -11.86
N PHE A 21 -7.89 0.58 -11.04
CA PHE A 21 -7.57 1.00 -9.68
C PHE A 21 -6.79 2.32 -9.69
N GLY A 22 -7.31 3.33 -8.97
CA GLY A 22 -6.71 4.67 -8.87
C GLY A 22 -5.50 4.77 -7.94
N GLY A 23 -5.16 3.70 -7.21
CA GLY A 23 -3.96 3.69 -6.37
C GLY A 23 -2.70 3.27 -7.11
N THR A 24 -1.67 2.92 -6.34
CA THR A 24 -0.40 2.41 -6.85
C THR A 24 -0.61 1.16 -7.71
N LYS A 25 -0.09 1.16 -8.94
CA LYS A 25 -0.11 -0.01 -9.83
C LYS A 25 1.24 -0.71 -9.81
N ILE A 26 1.22 -2.02 -9.63
CA ILE A 26 2.40 -2.88 -9.55
C ILE A 26 2.41 -3.81 -10.76
N SER A 27 3.51 -3.80 -11.51
CA SER A 27 3.64 -4.55 -12.77
C SER A 27 4.22 -5.97 -12.61
N ILE A 28 4.85 -6.26 -11.47
CA ILE A 28 5.43 -7.59 -11.19
C ILE A 28 4.41 -8.53 -10.55
N SER A 29 4.72 -9.84 -10.53
CA SER A 29 3.83 -10.82 -9.91
C SER A 29 3.69 -10.59 -8.39
N LYS A 30 2.54 -10.96 -7.83
CA LYS A 30 2.29 -10.89 -6.38
C LYS A 30 3.34 -11.68 -5.59
N GLN A 31 3.71 -12.86 -6.09
CA GLN A 31 4.69 -13.75 -5.47
C GLN A 31 6.07 -13.11 -5.45
N GLU A 32 6.50 -12.53 -6.57
CA GLU A 32 7.78 -11.82 -6.67
C GLU A 32 7.79 -10.59 -5.74
N PHE A 33 6.71 -9.82 -5.72
CA PHE A 33 6.57 -8.66 -4.82
C PHE A 33 6.70 -9.07 -3.35
N VAL A 34 5.94 -10.06 -2.91
CA VAL A 34 5.98 -10.56 -1.52
C VAL A 34 7.35 -11.13 -1.17
N SER A 35 7.99 -11.84 -2.10
CA SER A 35 9.35 -12.36 -1.92
C SER A 35 10.34 -11.22 -1.65
N LYS A 36 10.30 -10.16 -2.48
CA LYS A 36 11.16 -8.98 -2.31
C LYS A 36 10.88 -8.21 -1.03
N ILE A 37 9.61 -8.04 -0.63
CA ILE A 37 9.28 -7.42 0.65
C ILE A 37 9.86 -8.20 1.83
N ASN A 38 9.76 -9.53 1.81
CA ASN A 38 10.33 -10.36 2.87
C ASN A 38 11.86 -10.33 2.88
N GLU A 39 12.52 -10.25 1.72
CA GLU A 39 13.98 -10.06 1.61
C GLU A 39 14.42 -8.75 2.29
N TYR A 40 13.73 -7.64 2.00
CA TYR A 40 13.98 -6.37 2.68
C TYR A 40 13.70 -6.47 4.18
N TYR A 41 12.59 -7.08 4.58
CA TYR A 41 12.19 -7.18 5.98
C TYR A 41 13.21 -7.95 6.83
N GLU A 42 13.69 -9.10 6.33
CA GLU A 42 14.74 -9.89 6.99
C GLU A 42 16.06 -9.12 7.07
N THR A 43 16.43 -8.40 6.00
CA THR A 43 17.66 -7.58 5.97
C THR A 43 17.59 -6.43 6.98
N SER A 44 16.45 -5.74 7.06
CA SER A 44 16.23 -4.65 8.01
C SER A 44 16.26 -5.12 9.47
N TRP A 45 15.69 -6.30 9.76
CA TRP A 45 15.79 -6.90 11.10
C TRP A 45 17.23 -7.25 11.48
N LYS A 46 17.98 -7.89 10.57
CA LYS A 46 19.41 -8.20 10.82
C LYS A 46 20.23 -6.95 11.06
N ALA A 47 19.97 -5.87 10.32
CA ALA A 47 20.65 -4.59 10.52
C ALA A 47 20.31 -3.97 11.89
N ALA A 48 19.04 -4.02 12.31
CA ALA A 48 18.61 -3.53 13.62
C ALA A 48 19.24 -4.34 14.79
N GLU A 49 19.31 -5.66 14.65
CA GLU A 49 19.97 -6.55 15.62
C GLU A 49 21.48 -6.26 15.74
N LEU A 50 22.16 -5.99 14.61
CA LEU A 50 23.60 -5.68 14.61
C LEU A 50 23.91 -4.31 15.22
N ALA A 51 23.02 -3.33 15.05
CA ALA A 51 23.23 -1.97 15.55
C ALA A 51 23.05 -1.82 17.07
N ASP A 52 22.79 -2.91 17.81
CA ASP A 52 22.28 -2.97 19.19
C ASP A 52 21.01 -2.10 19.43
N ASN A 53 20.47 -1.55 18.35
CA ASN A 53 19.30 -0.71 18.33
C ASN A 53 18.11 -1.62 18.07
N LYS A 54 17.71 -2.40 19.09
CA LYS A 54 16.59 -3.39 19.10
C LYS A 54 15.21 -2.82 18.66
N THR A 55 15.19 -1.65 18.05
CA THR A 55 14.08 -1.03 17.37
C THR A 55 13.66 -1.84 16.14
N SER A 56 12.36 -2.12 16.08
CA SER A 56 11.70 -2.70 14.92
C SER A 56 11.92 -1.83 13.67
N PRO A 57 12.14 -2.42 12.48
CA PRO A 57 12.19 -1.68 11.21
C PRO A 57 10.80 -1.18 10.76
N LEU A 58 9.75 -1.56 11.48
CA LEU A 58 8.38 -1.10 11.26
C LEU A 58 8.12 0.19 12.02
N VAL A 59 7.50 1.16 11.35
CA VAL A 59 7.05 2.44 11.93
C VAL A 59 5.58 2.31 12.33
N ASP A 60 5.20 2.93 13.45
CA ASP A 60 3.83 2.95 13.92
C ASP A 60 2.93 3.78 12.98
N GLY A 61 1.81 3.19 12.57
CA GLY A 61 0.79 3.86 11.79
C GLY A 61 -0.25 4.55 12.66
N TYR A 62 -1.40 4.85 12.07
CA TYR A 62 -2.48 5.59 12.74
C TYR A 62 -3.15 4.85 13.92
N ALA A 63 -2.92 3.55 14.05
CA ALA A 63 -3.51 2.69 15.08
C ALA A 63 -2.53 1.59 15.49
N TRP A 64 -2.76 0.98 16.66
CA TRP A 64 -1.87 -0.05 17.23
C TRP A 64 -1.64 -1.26 16.30
N PHE A 65 -2.63 -1.60 15.46
CA PHE A 65 -2.55 -2.72 14.51
C PHE A 65 -1.94 -2.32 13.16
N CYS A 66 -1.75 -1.02 12.90
CA CYS A 66 -1.26 -0.49 11.63
C CYS A 66 0.23 -0.20 11.75
N LYS A 67 1.04 -0.75 10.85
CA LYS A 67 2.47 -0.47 10.73
C LYS A 67 2.81 -0.07 9.31
N HIS A 68 3.86 0.71 9.16
CA HIS A 68 4.44 1.09 7.88
C HIS A 68 5.81 0.45 7.74
N PHE A 69 6.08 -0.08 6.54
CA PHE A 69 7.40 -0.57 6.17
C PHE A 69 7.85 0.12 4.89
N PHE A 70 8.84 1.00 5.02
CA PHE A 70 9.35 1.79 3.91
C PHE A 70 10.50 1.05 3.23
N VAL A 71 10.37 0.76 1.94
CA VAL A 71 11.40 0.09 1.13
C VAL A 71 11.71 0.88 -0.12
N PRO A 72 12.91 0.74 -0.72
CA PRO A 72 13.21 1.32 -2.03
C PRO A 72 12.17 0.88 -3.07
N ASN A 73 11.84 1.76 -4.01
CA ASN A 73 10.90 1.42 -5.09
C ASN A 73 11.56 0.52 -6.14
N PHE A 74 11.60 -0.77 -5.87
CA PHE A 74 12.17 -1.79 -6.76
C PHE A 74 11.26 -2.14 -7.95
N VAL A 75 10.02 -1.65 -7.98
CA VAL A 75 9.05 -1.90 -9.08
C VAL A 75 8.98 -0.75 -10.09
N GLY A 76 9.69 0.35 -9.84
CA GLY A 76 9.69 1.51 -10.73
C GLY A 76 8.34 2.24 -10.85
N ALA A 77 7.45 2.11 -9.85
CA ALA A 77 6.12 2.71 -9.91
C ALA A 77 6.19 4.26 -9.82
N SER A 78 5.36 4.94 -10.62
CA SER A 78 5.27 6.40 -10.64
C SER A 78 4.40 6.93 -9.50
N VAL A 79 4.77 8.06 -8.90
CA VAL A 79 4.02 8.68 -7.79
C VAL A 79 2.52 8.76 -8.11
N GLY A 80 1.68 8.30 -7.17
CA GLY A 80 0.22 8.32 -7.32
C GLY A 80 -0.41 9.66 -6.93
N VAL A 81 0.42 10.62 -6.54
CA VAL A 81 0.03 11.92 -6.03
C VAL A 81 1.02 12.99 -6.50
N ILE A 82 0.51 14.17 -6.83
CA ILE A 82 1.31 15.33 -7.20
C ILE A 82 0.85 16.55 -6.39
N PRO A 83 1.73 17.52 -6.12
CA PRO A 83 1.36 18.75 -5.42
C PRO A 83 0.40 19.58 -6.28
N ILE A 84 -0.59 20.20 -5.64
CA ILE A 84 -1.41 21.24 -6.26
C ILE A 84 -0.60 22.54 -6.26
N THR A 85 -0.49 23.18 -7.41
CA THR A 85 0.20 24.46 -7.65
C THR A 85 -0.72 25.39 -8.43
N ASP A 86 -0.50 26.69 -8.36
CA ASP A 86 -1.29 27.68 -9.13
C ASP A 86 -1.34 27.34 -10.63
N SER A 87 -0.26 26.78 -11.15
CA SER A 87 -0.14 26.37 -12.55
C SER A 87 -0.92 25.11 -12.91
N ASN A 88 -1.30 24.25 -11.96
CA ASN A 88 -1.99 22.99 -12.24
C ASN A 88 -3.39 22.91 -11.61
N GLU A 89 -3.75 23.77 -10.67
CA GLU A 89 -5.03 23.70 -9.94
C GLU A 89 -6.25 23.62 -10.86
N HIS A 90 -6.23 24.36 -11.98
CA HIS A 90 -7.29 24.37 -13.00
C HIS A 90 -7.51 23.01 -13.70
N LEU A 91 -6.57 22.07 -13.56
CA LEU A 91 -6.66 20.71 -14.10
C LEU A 91 -7.37 19.74 -13.15
N LEU A 92 -7.66 20.14 -11.91
CA LEU A 92 -8.38 19.30 -10.97
C LEU A 92 -9.78 18.94 -11.51
N ARG A 93 -10.18 17.71 -11.24
CA ARG A 93 -11.54 17.21 -11.46
C ARG A 93 -12.11 16.73 -10.14
N THR A 94 -13.42 16.71 -10.06
CA THR A 94 -14.16 16.18 -8.92
C THR A 94 -15.21 15.19 -9.39
N ALA A 95 -15.44 14.15 -8.61
CA ALA A 95 -16.48 13.15 -8.85
C ALA A 95 -16.90 12.51 -7.53
N TYR A 96 -18.10 11.93 -7.50
CA TYR A 96 -18.53 11.06 -6.41
C TYR A 96 -18.10 9.63 -6.73
N GLU A 97 -17.23 9.05 -5.90
CA GLU A 97 -16.62 7.75 -6.17
C GLU A 97 -16.64 6.84 -4.94
N ALA A 98 -16.94 5.56 -5.17
CA ALA A 98 -16.86 4.52 -4.15
C ALA A 98 -15.62 3.66 -4.39
N ARG A 99 -14.94 3.21 -3.33
CA ARG A 99 -13.73 2.36 -3.46
C ARG A 99 -14.10 0.89 -3.69
N THR A 100 -15.28 0.48 -3.23
CA THR A 100 -15.87 -0.84 -3.46
C THR A 100 -17.36 -0.68 -3.78
N PRO A 101 -18.01 -1.66 -4.45
CA PRO A 101 -19.44 -1.61 -4.73
C PRO A 101 -20.32 -1.52 -3.47
N GLN A 102 -19.80 -1.91 -2.30
CA GLN A 102 -20.52 -1.91 -1.02
C GLN A 102 -20.40 -0.58 -0.26
N GLU A 103 -19.51 0.32 -0.68
CA GLU A 103 -19.29 1.61 -0.03
C GLU A 103 -20.12 2.73 -0.67
N LEU A 104 -20.56 3.69 0.14
CA LEU A 104 -21.19 4.91 -0.38
C LEU A 104 -20.17 5.77 -1.12
N PRO A 105 -20.53 6.35 -2.28
CA PRO A 105 -19.61 7.20 -3.01
C PRO A 105 -19.38 8.50 -2.24
N VAL A 106 -18.12 8.93 -2.19
CA VAL A 106 -17.69 10.16 -1.53
C VAL A 106 -17.15 11.14 -2.56
N LEU A 107 -17.23 12.44 -2.26
CA LEU A 107 -16.67 13.48 -3.13
C LEU A 107 -15.14 13.37 -3.13
N THR A 108 -14.59 13.01 -4.29
CA THR A 108 -13.16 12.88 -4.53
C THR A 108 -12.70 13.98 -5.48
N ARG A 109 -11.46 14.42 -5.31
CA ARG A 109 -10.74 15.25 -6.28
C ARG A 109 -9.54 14.49 -6.84
N PHE A 110 -9.24 14.68 -8.12
CA PHE A 110 -8.12 14.02 -8.78
C PHE A 110 -7.59 14.85 -9.96
N PHE A 111 -6.35 14.56 -10.37
CA PHE A 111 -5.83 15.00 -11.66
C PHE A 111 -6.04 13.91 -12.72
N PRO A 112 -6.61 14.22 -13.89
CA PRO A 112 -6.69 13.28 -14.99
C PRO A 112 -5.29 12.89 -15.49
N ARG A 113 -5.08 11.60 -15.71
CA ARG A 113 -3.79 11.02 -16.16
C ARG A 113 -3.12 11.77 -17.31
N VAL A 114 -3.91 12.11 -18.32
CA VAL A 114 -3.42 12.72 -19.56
C VAL A 114 -3.07 14.20 -19.42
N GLN A 115 -3.43 14.82 -18.30
CA GLN A 115 -3.26 16.27 -18.09
C GLN A 115 -2.04 16.62 -17.23
N VAL A 116 -1.43 15.64 -16.56
CA VAL A 116 -0.33 15.89 -15.62
C VAL A 116 0.83 14.92 -15.81
N SER A 117 2.04 15.41 -15.61
CA SER A 117 3.24 14.58 -15.60
C SER A 117 3.50 14.02 -14.20
N THR A 118 4.05 12.80 -14.16
CA THR A 118 4.43 12.10 -12.92
C THR A 118 5.88 11.62 -13.03
N TRP A 119 6.51 11.34 -11.89
CA TRP A 119 7.87 10.81 -11.82
C TRP A 119 7.91 9.50 -11.03
N ILE A 120 8.99 8.73 -11.18
CA ILE A 120 9.21 7.49 -10.43
C ILE A 120 9.39 7.81 -8.94
N ALA A 121 8.62 7.17 -8.07
CA ALA A 121 8.75 7.35 -6.63
C ALA A 121 10.06 6.73 -6.12
N LYS A 122 10.65 7.28 -5.04
CA LYS A 122 11.88 6.71 -4.46
C LYS A 122 11.60 5.51 -3.57
N TYR A 123 10.46 5.51 -2.88
CA TYR A 123 10.12 4.52 -1.88
C TYR A 123 8.69 4.01 -2.06
N LEU A 124 8.48 2.76 -1.64
CA LEU A 124 7.18 2.16 -1.39
C LEU A 124 6.91 2.25 0.12
N ASP A 125 5.73 2.73 0.48
CA ASP A 125 5.17 2.60 1.81
C ASP A 125 4.24 1.37 1.83
N ILE A 126 4.69 0.33 2.52
CA ILE A 126 3.95 -0.91 2.69
C ILE A 126 3.16 -0.82 3.99
N ILE A 127 1.83 -0.65 3.87
CA ILE A 127 0.94 -0.62 5.01
C ILE A 127 0.60 -2.03 5.43
N LEU A 128 0.97 -2.35 6.65
CA LEU A 128 0.82 -3.65 7.27
C LEU A 128 -0.25 -3.59 8.35
N TYR A 129 -1.21 -4.50 8.29
CA TYR A 129 -2.17 -4.71 9.37
C TYR A 129 -1.83 -5.97 10.15
N HIS A 130 -1.97 -5.89 11.47
CA HIS A 130 -1.85 -7.03 12.35
C HIS A 130 -2.94 -8.07 12.02
N ARG A 131 -2.60 -9.36 12.10
CA ARG A 131 -3.50 -10.48 11.77
C ARG A 131 -4.89 -10.37 12.43
N GLN A 132 -4.93 -9.96 13.70
CA GLN A 132 -6.19 -9.81 14.43
C GLN A 132 -7.13 -8.78 13.79
N GLN A 133 -6.59 -7.68 13.22
CA GLN A 133 -7.40 -6.72 12.49
C GLN A 133 -7.87 -7.29 11.16
N ILE A 134 -7.00 -7.99 10.41
CA ILE A 134 -7.39 -8.64 9.14
C ILE A 134 -8.57 -9.59 9.33
N VAL A 135 -8.55 -10.38 10.40
CA VAL A 135 -9.68 -11.28 10.73
C VAL A 135 -10.97 -10.49 10.92
N LYS A 136 -10.93 -9.39 11.69
CA LYS A 136 -12.11 -8.53 11.91
C LYS A 136 -12.66 -7.93 10.63
N GLU A 137 -11.79 -7.35 9.79
CA GLU A 137 -12.15 -6.72 8.50
C GLU A 137 -12.81 -7.74 7.55
N ARG A 138 -12.29 -8.97 7.50
CA ARG A 138 -12.88 -10.04 6.67
C ARG A 138 -14.24 -10.49 7.17
N THR A 139 -14.40 -10.64 8.49
CA THR A 139 -15.70 -10.95 9.09
C THR A 139 -16.73 -9.88 8.75
N GLN A 140 -16.36 -8.60 8.80
CA GLN A 140 -17.25 -7.49 8.42
C GLN A 140 -17.61 -7.50 6.92
N ARG A 141 -16.66 -7.90 6.06
CA ARG A 141 -16.88 -8.05 4.61
C ARG A 141 -17.58 -9.35 4.21
N SER A 142 -17.95 -10.21 5.18
CA SER A 142 -18.50 -11.55 4.93
C SER A 142 -17.60 -12.44 4.06
N GLU A 143 -16.28 -12.25 4.17
CA GLU A 143 -15.28 -13.03 3.44
C GLU A 143 -14.75 -14.18 4.29
N HIS A 144 -14.65 -15.38 3.69
CA HIS A 144 -14.15 -16.56 4.38
C HIS A 144 -12.63 -16.48 4.54
N LEU A 145 -12.13 -16.82 5.74
CA LEU A 145 -10.70 -16.97 5.97
C LEU A 145 -10.21 -18.25 5.28
N PRO A 146 -9.13 -18.22 4.49
CA PRO A 146 -8.50 -19.43 4.01
C PRO A 146 -7.95 -20.20 5.21
N GLU A 147 -8.37 -21.45 5.33
CA GLU A 147 -8.03 -22.40 6.39
C GLU A 147 -6.63 -23.01 6.18
N GLN A 148 -5.65 -22.20 5.78
CA GLN A 148 -4.29 -22.69 5.52
C GLN A 148 -3.41 -22.49 6.74
N ALA A 149 -2.88 -23.59 7.29
CA ALA A 149 -2.07 -23.64 8.51
C ALA A 149 -0.80 -22.75 8.46
N SER A 150 -0.27 -22.48 7.26
CA SER A 150 0.87 -21.57 7.03
C SER A 150 0.58 -20.12 7.46
N HIS A 151 -0.68 -19.71 7.53
CA HIS A 151 -1.07 -18.37 7.95
C HIS A 151 -1.07 -18.16 9.47
N LEU A 152 -1.06 -19.23 10.29
CA LEU A 152 -1.13 -19.09 11.75
C LEU A 152 0.08 -18.35 12.34
N PHE A 153 1.24 -18.40 11.68
CA PHE A 153 2.47 -17.74 12.15
C PHE A 153 2.68 -16.34 11.56
N ILE A 154 1.78 -15.87 10.70
CA ILE A 154 1.89 -14.57 10.04
C ILE A 154 1.32 -13.49 10.95
N GLN A 155 2.20 -12.61 11.44
CA GLN A 155 1.80 -11.52 12.32
C GLN A 155 1.21 -10.33 11.55
N TYR A 156 1.75 -10.04 10.37
CA TYR A 156 1.40 -8.86 9.58
C TYR A 156 1.07 -9.23 8.12
N CYS A 157 0.06 -8.58 7.57
CA CYS A 157 -0.31 -8.69 6.16
C CYS A 157 -0.28 -7.32 5.50
N ILE A 158 0.22 -7.25 4.27
CA ILE A 158 0.15 -6.08 3.40
C ILE A 158 -1.31 -5.83 3.06
N PHE A 159 -1.83 -4.72 3.55
CA PHE A 159 -3.21 -4.28 3.34
C PHE A 159 -3.29 -3.24 2.20
N MET A 160 -2.26 -2.39 2.07
CA MET A 160 -2.22 -1.34 1.07
C MET A 160 -0.78 -0.95 0.74
N ILE A 161 -0.55 -0.47 -0.48
CA ILE A 161 0.77 -0.03 -0.97
C ILE A 161 0.66 1.43 -1.45
N PHE A 162 1.39 2.33 -0.80
CA PHE A 162 1.50 3.72 -1.24
C PHE A 162 2.89 4.02 -1.80
N LEU A 163 2.93 5.07 -2.60
CA LEU A 163 4.18 5.66 -3.09
C LEU A 163 4.38 6.98 -2.37
N LEU A 164 5.55 7.15 -1.77
CA LEU A 164 5.89 8.41 -1.13
C LEU A 164 6.47 9.38 -2.17
N GLY A 165 5.73 10.46 -2.41
CA GLY A 165 6.25 11.73 -2.93
C GLY A 165 6.58 12.67 -1.77
N SER A 166 7.48 13.62 -2.00
CA SER A 166 7.91 14.62 -0.99
C SER A 166 6.76 15.57 -0.63
N GLY A 167 6.47 15.69 0.67
CA GLY A 167 5.25 16.24 1.29
C GLY A 167 4.61 17.46 0.59
N MET A 168 3.31 17.37 0.31
CA MET A 168 2.39 18.47 -0.02
C MET A 168 0.95 17.93 -0.09
N VAL A 169 -0.06 18.80 -0.15
CA VAL A 169 -1.47 18.38 -0.30
C VAL A 169 -1.63 17.58 -1.59
N TYR A 170 -2.03 16.31 -1.43
CA TYR A 170 -2.02 15.34 -2.51
C TYR A 170 -3.42 15.05 -3.05
N CYS A 171 -3.52 15.01 -4.37
CA CYS A 171 -4.68 14.53 -5.09
C CYS A 171 -4.37 13.15 -5.66
N GLN A 172 -5.21 12.15 -5.38
CA GLN A 172 -5.05 10.82 -6.00
C GLN A 172 -5.20 10.94 -7.52
N TYR A 173 -4.38 10.18 -8.24
CA TYR A 173 -4.41 10.10 -9.68
C TYR A 173 -5.39 9.03 -10.15
N GLN A 174 -6.23 9.34 -11.13
CA GLN A 174 -7.17 8.33 -11.65
C GLN A 174 -7.11 8.23 -13.16
N SER A 175 -7.24 7.00 -13.64
CA SER A 175 -7.47 6.72 -15.05
C SER A 175 -8.86 7.24 -15.37
N THR A 176 -8.95 8.27 -16.20
CA THR A 176 -10.22 8.57 -16.88
C THR A 176 -10.60 7.33 -17.70
N ARG A 177 -11.83 6.85 -17.49
CA ARG A 177 -12.45 5.89 -18.40
C ARG A 177 -12.42 6.42 -19.82
#